data_AF-A0A966SX41-F1
#
_entry.id   AF-A0A966SX41-F1
#
_cell.length_a   1.000
_cell.length_b   1.000
_cell.length_c   1.000
_cell.angle_alpha   90.00
_cell.angle_beta   90.00
_cell.angle_gamma   90.00
#
_symmetry.space_group_name_H-M   'P 1'
#
loop_
_entity.id
_entity.type
_entity.pdbx_description
1 polymer ?
#
loop_
_entity_poly.entity_id
_entity_poly.type
_entity_poly.pdbx_seq_one_letter_code
_entity_poly.pdbx_strand_id
1 'polypeptide(L)'
;MFVDRTSRLILRQLRLDQLMIVTSETRTGIVTTPTLHNQEPGGGSVGIRRRPGWFARLRKLIGPQLMVGLGIATAVVLGWTQAPDAHGQQATLTPTPLVRPGGRFEETDLLLLYSGSWTQMADQRASGGVYRRSNVQGSQVQLTFPGPNVKWITSRGPDRGIARVWVDNEDKGTFDLYSPGEEFGFSREWGGMNGETIHTIRVEVTGQRNGAAQNAYVDIDSFTIVGAYVAEPMRFENTDPTILYGGAWQVLPVNGASQGTVHRINTSGATAQFNFNNGTVQWMTTKGPNRGIARILIDNKFYEVQDLYAPSEQAAQVFAYQSLGEGPHQIRIEVTGTRSGPATDSFVDIDAFIAPSANA
;
A
#
# COMPACT_ATOMS: atom_id res chain seq x y z
N MET A 1 19.15 23.99 61.15
CA MET A 1 18.32 23.07 60.34
C MET A 1 17.51 23.95 59.39
N PHE A 2 18.08 24.23 58.21
CA PHE A 2 17.52 25.14 57.21
C PHE A 2 17.07 24.29 56.02
N VAL A 3 15.81 24.44 55.58
CA VAL A 3 15.42 24.16 54.20
C VAL A 3 14.44 25.24 53.74
N ASP A 4 14.97 26.12 52.89
CA ASP A 4 14.32 26.99 51.93
C ASP A 4 14.04 26.18 50.64
N ARG A 5 12.95 26.49 49.91
CA ARG A 5 12.89 26.33 48.44
C ARG A 5 11.99 27.39 47.81
N THR A 6 12.65 28.43 47.36
CA THR A 6 12.25 29.35 46.28
C THR A 6 12.42 28.72 44.89
N SER A 7 11.60 29.22 43.96
CA SER A 7 11.50 28.90 42.53
C SER A 7 12.79 29.13 41.73
N ARG A 8 13.14 28.26 40.77
CA ARG A 8 13.86 28.62 39.52
C ARG A 8 13.54 27.70 38.35
N LEU A 9 13.05 28.31 37.28
CA LEU A 9 12.96 27.83 35.91
C LEU A 9 14.39 27.80 35.33
N ILE A 10 14.85 26.67 34.78
CA ILE A 10 16.05 26.61 33.93
C ILE A 10 15.73 25.74 32.72
N LEU A 11 15.60 26.41 31.57
CA LEU A 11 15.69 25.83 30.23
C LEU A 11 17.13 25.35 30.01
N ARG A 12 17.31 24.08 29.62
CA ARG A 12 18.54 23.61 28.98
C ARG A 12 18.23 23.03 27.61
N GLN A 13 18.73 23.74 26.62
CA GLN A 13 18.97 23.33 25.25
C GLN A 13 19.76 22.01 25.22
N LEU A 14 19.29 21.00 24.48
CA LEU A 14 20.13 19.90 24.01
C LEU A 14 19.97 19.81 22.49
N ARG A 15 21.03 20.22 21.78
CA ARG A 15 21.27 19.85 20.38
C ARG A 15 21.80 18.41 20.37
N LEU A 16 21.31 17.60 19.44
CA LEU A 16 21.92 16.32 19.08
C LEU A 16 22.14 16.36 17.56
N ASP A 17 23.39 16.66 17.20
CA ASP A 17 23.89 16.53 15.84
C ASP A 17 24.25 15.06 15.54
N GLN A 18 23.77 14.61 14.39
CA GLN A 18 24.34 13.64 13.45
C GLN A 18 24.97 12.34 14.01
N LEU A 19 24.23 11.23 13.84
CA LEU A 19 24.83 9.92 13.59
C LEU A 19 24.28 9.37 12.27
N MET A 20 25.11 9.45 11.24
CA MET A 20 24.93 8.83 9.93
C MET A 20 25.02 7.31 10.08
N ILE A 21 23.94 6.60 9.75
CA ILE A 21 23.98 5.17 9.41
C ILE A 21 23.98 5.10 7.89
N VAL A 22 25.16 4.85 7.31
CA VAL A 22 25.29 4.44 5.91
C VAL A 22 25.23 2.91 5.89
N THR A 23 24.24 2.40 5.16
CA THR A 23 24.08 1.00 4.81
C THR A 23 25.26 0.53 3.95
N SER A 24 25.77 -0.67 4.21
CA SER A 24 26.65 -1.36 3.25
C SER A 24 25.93 -2.61 2.78
N GLU A 25 25.38 -2.54 1.57
CA GLU A 25 24.83 -3.70 0.87
C GLU A 25 25.97 -4.45 0.18
N THR A 26 26.08 -5.72 0.53
CA THR A 26 26.89 -6.74 -0.12
C THR A 26 26.41 -6.94 -1.55
N ARG A 27 27.26 -6.63 -2.53
CA ARG A 27 26.99 -6.89 -3.95
C ARG A 27 27.34 -8.33 -4.30
N THR A 28 26.33 -9.20 -4.40
CA THR A 28 26.41 -10.50 -5.09
C THR A 28 26.53 -10.27 -6.59
N GLY A 29 27.65 -10.70 -7.17
CA GLY A 29 27.87 -10.71 -8.61
C GLY A 29 27.07 -11.84 -9.28
N ILE A 30 26.33 -11.49 -10.33
CA ILE A 30 25.81 -12.45 -11.31
C ILE A 30 26.70 -12.33 -12.56
N VAL A 31 27.28 -13.47 -12.91
CA VAL A 31 28.15 -13.70 -14.05
C VAL A 31 27.30 -13.74 -15.32
N THR A 32 27.62 -12.90 -16.29
CA THR A 32 27.21 -13.08 -17.69
C THR A 32 28.46 -13.25 -18.56
N THR A 33 28.37 -14.23 -19.46
CA THR A 33 29.45 -14.76 -20.31
C THR A 33 29.99 -13.73 -21.31
N PRO A 34 31.31 -13.68 -21.59
CA PRO A 34 31.83 -12.91 -22.70
C PRO A 34 31.80 -13.72 -24.00
N THR A 35 31.18 -13.14 -25.02
CA THR A 35 31.31 -13.55 -26.43
C THR A 35 32.66 -13.04 -26.94
N LEU A 36 33.59 -13.95 -27.28
CA LEU A 36 34.88 -13.63 -27.90
C LEU A 36 34.79 -13.80 -29.42
N HIS A 37 35.31 -12.82 -30.15
CA HIS A 37 35.50 -12.85 -31.60
C HIS A 37 36.99 -13.05 -31.93
N ASN A 38 37.27 -14.10 -32.72
CA ASN A 38 38.43 -14.38 -33.58
C ASN A 38 39.87 -14.12 -33.07
N GLN A 39 40.69 -15.18 -32.98
CA GLN A 39 41.62 -15.63 -34.03
C GLN A 39 42.40 -16.90 -33.62
N GLU A 40 42.48 -17.86 -34.55
CA GLU A 40 43.40 -19.02 -34.60
C GLU A 40 44.84 -18.57 -35.02
N PRO A 41 45.92 -19.40 -35.02
CA PRO A 41 45.94 -20.88 -35.05
C PRO A 41 47.01 -21.59 -34.18
N GLY A 42 46.91 -22.92 -34.10
CA GLY A 42 48.08 -23.79 -34.23
C GLY A 42 48.45 -24.71 -33.05
N GLY A 43 48.07 -25.99 -33.18
CA GLY A 43 48.98 -27.12 -32.97
C GLY A 43 49.22 -27.64 -31.54
N GLY A 44 49.10 -28.96 -31.37
CA GLY A 44 49.82 -29.70 -30.33
C GLY A 44 48.94 -30.45 -29.35
N SER A 45 48.82 -31.75 -29.58
CA SER A 45 48.15 -32.76 -28.76
C SER A 45 48.96 -33.17 -27.51
N VAL A 46 48.29 -33.98 -26.66
CA VAL A 46 48.82 -34.91 -25.63
C VAL A 46 48.74 -34.43 -24.16
N GLY A 47 47.69 -34.90 -23.47
CA GLY A 47 47.80 -36.02 -22.54
C GLY A 47 48.41 -35.83 -21.14
N ILE A 48 47.53 -36.00 -20.13
CA ILE A 48 47.71 -36.80 -18.90
C ILE A 48 48.44 -36.16 -17.69
N ARG A 49 47.70 -36.05 -16.58
CA ARG A 49 47.89 -36.70 -15.24
C ARG A 49 47.68 -35.76 -14.05
N ARG A 50 46.81 -36.20 -13.13
CA ARG A 50 46.72 -35.72 -11.74
C ARG A 50 47.90 -36.29 -10.93
N ARG A 51 48.49 -35.51 -10.03
CA ARG A 51 48.54 -35.74 -8.56
C ARG A 51 49.36 -34.66 -7.80
N PRO A 52 49.15 -34.51 -6.47
CA PRO A 52 49.44 -33.30 -5.69
C PRO A 52 50.54 -33.46 -4.62
N GLY A 53 50.90 -32.33 -3.97
CA GLY A 53 51.79 -32.20 -2.82
C GLY A 53 53.08 -31.47 -3.21
N TRP A 54 53.61 -30.51 -2.46
CA TRP A 54 54.13 -30.67 -1.10
C TRP A 54 54.39 -29.29 -0.44
N PHE A 55 54.13 -29.22 0.88
CA PHE A 55 54.72 -28.43 1.99
C PHE A 55 55.40 -27.06 1.71
N ALA A 56 55.31 -26.02 2.55
CA ALA A 56 55.51 -26.03 3.99
C ALA A 56 55.08 -24.70 4.64
N ARG A 57 54.87 -24.79 5.96
CA ARG A 57 54.56 -23.70 6.91
C ARG A 57 55.72 -22.70 7.05
N LEU A 58 55.40 -21.43 7.36
CA LEU A 58 55.97 -20.71 8.50
C LEU A 58 55.03 -19.54 8.91
N ARG A 59 54.88 -19.33 10.22
CA ARG A 59 54.05 -18.29 10.88
C ARG A 59 54.95 -17.13 11.38
N LYS A 60 54.31 -15.97 11.64
CA LYS A 60 54.74 -14.76 12.40
C LYS A 60 55.51 -13.71 11.60
N LEU A 61 55.37 -12.39 11.79
CA LEU A 61 54.40 -11.46 12.43
C LEU A 61 54.87 -10.03 12.02
N ILE A 62 53.97 -9.03 12.02
CA ILE A 62 54.20 -7.56 12.12
C ILE A 62 54.62 -6.77 10.84
N GLY A 63 53.61 -6.12 10.23
CA GLY A 63 53.44 -4.66 10.02
C GLY A 63 54.43 -3.81 9.19
N PRO A 64 53.94 -3.10 8.14
CA PRO A 64 54.56 -1.87 7.61
C PRO A 64 53.70 -0.63 7.98
N GLN A 65 54.26 0.42 8.58
CA GLN A 65 55.04 1.53 8.01
C GLN A 65 54.19 2.70 7.46
N LEU A 66 54.56 3.89 7.94
CA LEU A 66 54.22 5.23 7.46
C LEU A 66 55.04 5.57 6.19
N MET A 67 54.47 6.37 5.26
CA MET A 67 55.07 7.60 4.67
C MET A 67 54.56 7.92 3.25
N VAL A 68 53.86 9.07 3.17
CA VAL A 68 53.97 10.22 2.24
C VAL A 68 54.51 10.00 0.80
N GLY A 69 53.73 10.47 -0.17
CA GLY A 69 54.20 10.90 -1.50
C GLY A 69 53.31 11.99 -2.09
N LEU A 70 53.84 13.21 -2.21
CA LEU A 70 53.24 14.34 -2.95
C LEU A 70 53.33 14.07 -4.46
N GLY A 71 52.27 14.38 -5.20
CA GLY A 71 52.28 14.46 -6.66
C GLY A 71 51.30 15.53 -7.15
N ILE A 72 51.83 16.63 -7.66
CA ILE A 72 51.08 17.73 -8.29
C ILE A 72 50.73 17.29 -9.71
N ALA A 73 49.47 17.41 -10.13
CA ALA A 73 49.09 17.36 -11.54
C ALA A 73 48.03 18.44 -11.84
N THR A 74 48.41 19.27 -12.80
CA THR A 74 47.74 20.42 -13.39
C THR A 74 46.37 20.04 -13.98
N ALA A 75 45.29 20.71 -13.57
CA ALA A 75 43.98 20.56 -14.19
C ALA A 75 43.82 21.59 -15.31
N VAL A 76 43.76 21.10 -16.55
CA VAL A 76 43.27 21.85 -17.72
C VAL A 76 41.77 22.04 -17.55
N VAL A 77 41.32 23.29 -17.55
CA VAL A 77 39.90 23.66 -17.55
C VAL A 77 39.35 23.42 -18.96
N LEU A 78 38.51 22.38 -19.10
CA LEU A 78 37.57 22.27 -20.20
C LEU A 78 36.17 22.44 -19.63
N GLY A 79 35.58 23.60 -19.95
CA GLY A 79 34.24 23.96 -19.51
C GLY A 79 33.18 23.00 -20.05
N TRP A 80 32.33 22.54 -19.15
CA TRP A 80 30.97 22.13 -19.46
C TRP A 80 30.05 22.90 -18.53
N THR A 81 29.03 23.49 -19.15
CA THR A 81 27.95 24.28 -18.57
C THR A 81 27.26 23.55 -17.41
N GLN A 82 27.04 24.26 -16.30
CA GLN A 82 26.24 23.78 -15.17
C GLN A 82 24.83 23.37 -15.64
N ALA A 83 24.46 22.11 -15.40
CA ALA A 83 23.07 21.73 -15.29
C ALA A 83 22.55 22.29 -13.93
N PRO A 84 21.37 22.92 -13.87
CA PRO A 84 20.82 23.35 -12.59
C PRO A 84 20.53 22.12 -11.73
N ASP A 85 20.93 22.20 -10.46
CA ASP A 85 20.79 21.15 -9.46
C ASP A 85 19.34 20.65 -9.39
N ALA A 86 19.11 19.41 -9.81
CA ALA A 86 17.89 18.69 -9.51
C ALA A 86 17.93 18.33 -8.02
N HIS A 87 17.41 19.21 -7.17
CA HIS A 87 16.98 18.83 -5.83
C HIS A 87 15.77 17.90 -5.94
N GLY A 88 16.04 16.64 -6.29
CA GLY A 88 15.08 15.56 -6.17
C GLY A 88 14.75 15.36 -4.70
N GLN A 89 13.65 15.96 -4.25
CA GLN A 89 12.99 15.47 -3.04
C GLN A 89 12.44 14.09 -3.39
N GLN A 90 13.15 13.06 -2.96
CA GLN A 90 12.67 11.69 -2.99
C GLN A 90 11.43 11.66 -2.09
N ALA A 91 10.25 11.62 -2.69
CA ALA A 91 9.00 11.45 -1.97
C ALA A 91 9.09 10.12 -1.20
N THR A 92 9.10 10.19 0.12
CA THR A 92 8.93 9.02 0.97
C THR A 92 7.49 8.56 0.77
N LEU A 93 7.28 7.54 -0.06
CA LEU A 93 5.99 6.88 -0.14
C LEU A 93 5.73 6.23 1.23
N THR A 94 4.90 6.86 2.05
CA THR A 94 4.30 6.16 3.18
C THR A 94 3.37 5.13 2.57
N PRO A 95 3.63 3.81 2.68
CA PRO A 95 2.74 2.82 2.11
C PRO A 95 1.37 3.01 2.74
N THR A 96 0.37 3.29 1.90
CA THR A 96 -1.03 3.28 2.33
C THR A 96 -1.30 1.88 2.89
N PRO A 97 -1.78 1.75 4.16
CA PRO A 97 -2.08 0.45 4.72
C PRO A 97 -3.05 -0.27 3.78
N LEU A 98 -2.77 -1.54 3.50
CA LEU A 98 -3.72 -2.38 2.77
C LEU A 98 -4.97 -2.50 3.65
N VAL A 99 -6.09 -1.93 3.21
CA VAL A 99 -7.37 -1.96 3.93
C VAL A 99 -8.43 -2.49 2.98
N ARG A 100 -9.24 -3.45 3.45
CA ARG A 100 -10.41 -3.93 2.71
C ARG A 100 -11.66 -3.15 3.14
N PRO A 101 -12.48 -2.64 2.19
CA PRO A 101 -13.63 -1.77 2.49
C PRO A 101 -14.75 -2.38 3.36
N GLY A 102 -14.77 -3.71 3.53
CA GLY A 102 -15.74 -4.38 4.38
C GLY A 102 -15.77 -5.89 4.21
N GLY A 103 -16.84 -6.51 4.71
CA GLY A 103 -17.07 -7.94 4.65
C GLY A 103 -16.49 -8.72 5.84
N ARG A 104 -16.40 -10.03 5.69
CA ARG A 104 -15.82 -10.94 6.68
C ARG A 104 -14.31 -11.08 6.48
N PHE A 105 -13.57 -11.13 7.57
CA PHE A 105 -12.14 -11.33 7.66
C PHE A 105 -11.95 -12.61 8.46
N GLU A 106 -11.75 -13.72 7.75
CA GLU A 106 -11.49 -15.03 8.37
C GLU A 106 -10.16 -14.99 9.13
N GLU A 107 -9.96 -15.89 10.08
CA GLU A 107 -8.76 -16.00 10.92
C GLU A 107 -7.44 -16.14 10.13
N THR A 108 -7.51 -16.59 8.87
CA THR A 108 -6.38 -16.68 7.94
C THR A 108 -6.14 -15.44 7.08
N ASP A 109 -7.01 -14.43 7.18
CA ASP A 109 -6.90 -13.22 6.39
C ASP A 109 -5.59 -12.48 6.69
N LEU A 110 -4.87 -12.07 5.64
CA LEU A 110 -3.57 -11.41 5.75
C LEU A 110 -3.65 -10.03 6.42
N LEU A 111 -4.85 -9.45 6.51
CA LEU A 111 -5.10 -8.20 7.22
C LEU A 111 -5.27 -8.37 8.74
N LEU A 112 -5.35 -9.62 9.23
CA LEU A 112 -5.29 -9.93 10.66
C LEU A 112 -3.85 -10.11 11.11
N LEU A 113 -3.34 -9.13 11.85
CA LEU A 113 -1.98 -9.12 12.35
C LEU A 113 -1.93 -9.80 13.72
N TYR A 114 -1.51 -11.06 13.74
CA TYR A 114 -1.33 -11.84 14.96
C TYR A 114 0.06 -11.61 15.58
N SER A 115 0.13 -11.54 16.90
CA SER A 115 1.36 -11.66 17.67
C SER A 115 1.17 -12.56 18.90
N GLY A 116 2.26 -13.12 19.39
CA GLY A 116 2.22 -14.18 20.40
C GLY A 116 1.97 -15.57 19.80
N SER A 117 1.61 -16.52 20.65
CA SER A 117 1.35 -17.91 20.25
C SER A 117 -0.14 -18.09 19.89
N TRP A 118 -0.41 -18.66 18.72
CA TRP A 118 -1.75 -18.98 18.24
C TRP A 118 -1.72 -20.34 17.56
N THR A 119 -2.73 -21.17 17.82
CA THR A 119 -2.90 -22.48 17.17
C THR A 119 -4.16 -22.45 16.34
N GLN A 120 -4.09 -22.94 15.12
CA GLN A 120 -5.24 -23.08 14.24
C GLN A 120 -5.98 -24.39 14.56
N MET A 121 -7.31 -24.31 14.64
CA MET A 121 -8.19 -25.40 15.00
C MET A 121 -9.23 -25.58 13.90
N ALA A 122 -9.39 -26.81 13.40
CA ALA A 122 -10.43 -27.12 12.44
C ALA A 122 -11.72 -27.56 13.17
N ASP A 123 -12.83 -26.90 12.88
CA ASP A 123 -14.16 -27.24 13.38
C ASP A 123 -15.21 -26.67 12.43
N GLN A 124 -16.10 -27.50 11.90
CA GLN A 124 -17.10 -27.11 10.90
C GLN A 124 -18.14 -26.11 11.44
N ARG A 125 -18.19 -25.90 12.75
CA ARG A 125 -19.06 -24.89 13.38
C ARG A 125 -18.50 -23.48 13.30
N ALA A 126 -17.20 -23.32 13.03
CA ALA A 126 -16.57 -22.02 12.81
C ALA A 126 -16.79 -21.53 11.37
N SER A 127 -16.75 -20.21 11.17
CA SER A 127 -16.72 -19.65 9.81
C SER A 127 -15.51 -20.19 9.06
N GLY A 128 -15.68 -20.51 7.77
CA GLY A 128 -14.62 -21.16 6.98
C GLY A 128 -14.19 -22.56 7.48
N GLY A 129 -14.84 -23.11 8.52
CA GLY A 129 -14.51 -24.39 9.13
C GLY A 129 -13.26 -24.39 10.02
N VAL A 130 -12.72 -23.21 10.35
CA VAL A 130 -11.45 -23.05 11.06
C VAL A 130 -11.51 -21.80 11.98
N TYR A 131 -10.77 -21.83 13.09
CA TYR A 131 -10.54 -20.65 13.94
C TYR A 131 -9.12 -20.70 14.52
N ARG A 132 -8.62 -19.57 15.02
CA ARG A 132 -7.37 -19.50 15.78
C ARG A 132 -7.64 -19.40 17.27
N ARG A 133 -6.86 -20.11 18.08
CA ARG A 133 -7.01 -20.18 19.54
C ARG A 133 -5.70 -19.88 20.24
N SER A 134 -5.78 -19.20 21.37
CA SER A 134 -4.68 -19.05 22.32
C SER A 134 -5.19 -18.98 23.75
N ASN A 135 -4.41 -19.50 24.70
CA ASN A 135 -4.55 -19.26 26.13
C ASN A 135 -3.29 -18.60 26.73
N VAL A 136 -2.37 -18.13 25.88
CA VAL A 136 -1.12 -17.50 26.31
C VAL A 136 -1.37 -16.01 26.53
N GLN A 137 -1.08 -15.54 27.74
CA GLN A 137 -1.20 -14.12 28.11
C GLN A 137 -0.39 -13.24 27.14
N GLY A 138 -1.02 -12.18 26.64
CA GLY A 138 -0.40 -11.22 25.72
C GLY A 138 -0.40 -11.66 24.25
N SER A 139 -0.88 -12.86 23.91
CA SER A 139 -1.23 -13.18 22.52
C SER A 139 -2.34 -12.23 22.07
N GLN A 140 -2.20 -11.62 20.90
CA GLN A 140 -3.17 -10.65 20.39
C GLN A 140 -3.32 -10.73 18.87
N VAL A 141 -4.47 -10.25 18.38
CA VAL A 141 -4.75 -10.02 16.97
C VAL A 141 -5.19 -8.57 16.79
N GLN A 142 -4.74 -7.93 15.71
CA GLN A 142 -5.16 -6.60 15.30
C GLN A 142 -5.75 -6.63 13.89
N LEU A 143 -6.85 -5.91 13.70
CA LEU A 143 -7.42 -5.60 12.39
C LEU A 143 -7.46 -4.07 12.23
N THR A 144 -7.04 -3.61 11.06
CA THR A 144 -7.23 -2.23 10.61
C THR A 144 -8.38 -2.22 9.60
N PHE A 145 -9.41 -1.41 9.83
CA PHE A 145 -10.65 -1.46 9.06
C PHE A 145 -11.25 -0.08 8.84
N PRO A 146 -12.01 0.14 7.75
CA PRO A 146 -12.82 1.33 7.58
C PRO A 146 -14.23 1.08 8.12
N GLY A 147 -14.93 2.15 8.48
CA GLY A 147 -16.37 2.11 8.68
C GLY A 147 -16.90 1.98 10.08
N PRO A 148 -18.23 2.11 10.20
CA PRO A 148 -18.85 2.56 11.43
C PRO A 148 -18.93 1.48 12.50
N ASN A 149 -18.88 0.20 12.11
CA ASN A 149 -18.99 -0.91 13.05
C ASN A 149 -18.03 -2.05 12.72
N VAL A 150 -17.46 -2.64 13.76
CA VAL A 150 -16.70 -3.89 13.71
C VAL A 150 -17.33 -4.91 14.64
N LYS A 151 -17.47 -6.13 14.13
CA LYS A 151 -17.93 -7.30 14.86
C LYS A 151 -16.77 -8.28 15.00
N TRP A 152 -16.47 -8.69 16.22
CA TRP A 152 -15.60 -9.83 16.49
C TRP A 152 -16.47 -11.07 16.72
N ILE A 153 -16.21 -12.12 15.94
CA ILE A 153 -16.85 -13.43 16.04
C ILE A 153 -15.87 -14.39 16.72
N THR A 154 -16.37 -15.09 17.73
CA THR A 154 -15.62 -15.99 18.61
C THR A 154 -16.49 -17.17 19.05
N SER A 155 -15.96 -18.01 19.93
CA SER A 155 -16.73 -19.06 20.60
C SER A 155 -16.70 -18.87 22.12
N ARG A 156 -17.79 -19.27 22.78
CA ARG A 156 -17.87 -19.45 24.22
C ARG A 156 -17.88 -20.94 24.56
N GLY A 157 -17.44 -21.29 25.76
CA GLY A 157 -17.35 -22.69 26.15
C GLY A 157 -16.74 -22.92 27.53
N PRO A 158 -16.75 -24.18 28.01
CA PRO A 158 -16.37 -24.52 29.38
C PRO A 158 -14.88 -24.31 29.65
N ASP A 159 -14.05 -24.20 28.62
CA ASP A 159 -12.60 -23.98 28.67
C ASP A 159 -12.18 -22.60 28.12
N ARG A 160 -13.13 -21.69 27.89
CA ARG A 160 -12.85 -20.34 27.41
C ARG A 160 -12.53 -19.38 28.56
N GLY A 161 -11.58 -18.49 28.29
CA GLY A 161 -11.04 -17.50 29.22
C GLY A 161 -11.54 -16.10 28.98
N ILE A 162 -10.74 -15.14 29.43
CA ILE A 162 -11.06 -13.72 29.37
C ILE A 162 -10.19 -13.04 28.32
N ALA A 163 -10.82 -12.30 27.41
CA ALA A 163 -10.16 -11.44 26.44
C ALA A 163 -10.26 -9.96 26.85
N ARG A 164 -9.33 -9.11 26.41
CA ARG A 164 -9.45 -7.64 26.50
C ARG A 164 -9.47 -7.06 25.09
N VAL A 165 -10.30 -6.05 24.87
CA VAL A 165 -10.48 -5.45 23.54
C VAL A 165 -10.20 -3.96 23.57
N TRP A 166 -9.53 -3.46 22.54
CA TRP A 166 -9.40 -2.03 22.26
C TRP A 166 -9.98 -1.73 20.89
N VAL A 167 -10.57 -0.56 20.77
CA VAL A 167 -10.95 0.04 19.48
C VAL A 167 -10.34 1.44 19.46
N ASP A 168 -9.52 1.75 18.45
CA ASP A 168 -8.80 3.03 18.32
C ASP A 168 -7.99 3.43 19.57
N ASN A 169 -7.32 2.44 20.16
CA ASN A 169 -6.59 2.56 21.42
C ASN A 169 -7.47 2.89 22.66
N GLU A 170 -8.78 3.01 22.50
CA GLU A 170 -9.73 3.08 23.61
C GLU A 170 -9.98 1.67 24.14
N ASP A 171 -9.76 1.48 25.45
CA ASP A 171 -10.02 0.20 26.12
C ASP A 171 -11.53 -0.04 26.27
N LYS A 172 -12.01 -1.10 25.61
CA LYS A 172 -13.41 -1.54 25.66
C LYS A 172 -13.66 -2.55 26.78
N GLY A 173 -12.64 -2.86 27.58
CA GLY A 173 -12.73 -3.70 28.76
C GLY A 173 -12.48 -5.18 28.47
N THR A 174 -12.74 -5.99 29.50
CA THR A 174 -12.53 -7.43 29.47
C THR A 174 -13.83 -8.22 29.29
N PHE A 175 -13.76 -9.32 28.54
CA PHE A 175 -14.89 -10.15 28.20
C PHE A 175 -14.62 -11.60 28.58
N ASP A 176 -15.41 -12.10 29.52
CA ASP A 176 -15.41 -13.50 29.90
C ASP A 176 -16.18 -14.32 28.85
N LEU A 177 -15.47 -15.25 28.21
CA LEU A 177 -16.01 -16.12 27.17
C LEU A 177 -16.46 -17.47 27.72
N TYR A 178 -16.42 -17.69 29.03
CA TYR A 178 -16.96 -18.91 29.62
C TYR A 178 -18.44 -19.09 29.31
N SER A 179 -18.81 -20.33 29.04
CA SER A 179 -20.18 -20.83 29.01
C SER A 179 -20.16 -22.31 29.44
N PRO A 180 -21.18 -22.82 30.14
CA PRO A 180 -21.22 -24.24 30.51
C PRO A 180 -21.27 -25.19 29.30
N GLY A 181 -21.68 -24.70 28.12
CA GLY A 181 -21.68 -25.42 26.86
C GLY A 181 -21.00 -24.63 25.75
N GLU A 182 -20.55 -25.32 24.70
CA GLU A 182 -19.94 -24.67 23.54
C GLU A 182 -20.96 -23.87 22.72
N GLU A 183 -20.62 -22.64 22.40
CA GLU A 183 -21.43 -21.71 21.61
C GLU A 183 -20.51 -21.07 20.56
N PHE A 184 -20.59 -21.53 19.31
CA PHE A 184 -19.86 -20.95 18.18
C PHE A 184 -20.66 -19.81 17.55
N GLY A 185 -19.97 -18.85 16.94
CA GLY A 185 -20.59 -17.67 16.34
C GLY A 185 -21.03 -16.60 17.35
N PHE A 186 -20.68 -16.77 18.63
CA PHE A 186 -20.86 -15.71 19.62
C PHE A 186 -20.10 -14.46 19.17
N SER A 187 -20.71 -13.28 19.31
CA SER A 187 -20.09 -12.06 18.80
C SER A 187 -20.26 -10.86 19.72
N ARG A 188 -19.33 -9.92 19.56
CA ARG A 188 -19.43 -8.57 20.10
C ARG A 188 -19.23 -7.57 19.00
N GLU A 189 -20.00 -6.50 19.06
CA GLU A 189 -20.03 -5.44 18.05
C GLU A 189 -19.75 -4.10 18.73
N TRP A 190 -18.91 -3.31 18.08
CA TRP A 190 -18.63 -1.92 18.45
C TRP A 190 -18.99 -1.04 17.27
N GLY A 191 -19.80 -0.02 17.54
CA GLY A 191 -20.31 0.91 16.54
C GLY A 191 -20.06 2.37 16.90
N GLY A 192 -20.56 3.29 16.07
CA GLY A 192 -20.46 4.73 16.29
C GLY A 192 -19.13 5.35 15.83
N MET A 193 -18.33 4.61 15.08
CA MET A 193 -17.09 5.05 14.45
C MET A 193 -17.39 5.81 13.14
N ASN A 194 -18.15 6.90 13.25
CA ASN A 194 -18.60 7.67 12.09
C ASN A 194 -17.47 8.58 11.58
N GLY A 195 -17.12 8.48 10.29
CA GLY A 195 -16.16 9.38 9.64
C GLY A 195 -15.26 8.70 8.59
N GLU A 196 -14.41 9.51 7.94
CA GLU A 196 -13.42 9.15 6.90
C GLU A 196 -12.19 8.40 7.44
N THR A 197 -12.24 7.94 8.70
CA THR A 197 -11.06 7.45 9.40
C THR A 197 -10.90 5.94 9.30
N ILE A 198 -9.65 5.51 9.18
CA ILE A 198 -9.25 4.12 9.37
C ILE A 198 -9.25 3.85 10.88
N HIS A 199 -9.94 2.79 11.28
CA HIS A 199 -10.06 2.34 12.66
C HIS A 199 -9.19 1.10 12.91
N THR A 200 -8.92 0.84 14.19
CA THR A 200 -8.23 -0.37 14.63
C THR A 200 -9.02 -1.08 15.70
N ILE A 201 -9.15 -2.41 15.59
CA ILE A 201 -9.58 -3.27 16.70
C ILE A 201 -8.43 -4.18 17.08
N ARG A 202 -8.22 -4.34 18.39
CA ARG A 202 -7.23 -5.26 18.95
C ARG A 202 -7.88 -6.14 20.00
N VAL A 203 -7.70 -7.44 19.87
CA VAL A 203 -8.17 -8.43 20.85
C VAL A 203 -6.94 -9.10 21.47
N GLU A 204 -6.81 -9.05 22.79
CA GLU A 204 -5.72 -9.66 23.55
C GLU A 204 -6.23 -10.75 24.48
N VAL A 205 -5.49 -11.85 24.54
CA VAL A 205 -5.68 -12.94 25.50
C VAL A 205 -5.08 -12.53 26.84
N THR A 206 -5.92 -12.43 27.87
CA THR A 206 -5.44 -12.00 29.20
C THR A 206 -4.74 -13.11 29.99
N GLY A 207 -4.90 -14.37 29.56
CA GLY A 207 -4.51 -15.56 30.32
C GLY A 207 -5.35 -15.82 31.57
N GLN A 208 -6.33 -14.96 31.87
CA GLN A 208 -7.25 -15.12 32.99
C GLN A 208 -8.48 -15.92 32.58
N ARG A 209 -9.14 -16.52 33.56
CA ARG A 209 -10.41 -17.23 33.40
C ARG A 209 -11.24 -17.11 34.67
N ASN A 210 -12.55 -17.25 34.58
CA ASN A 210 -13.36 -17.41 35.78
C ASN A 210 -13.14 -18.78 36.44
N GLY A 211 -13.56 -18.93 37.69
CA GLY A 211 -13.32 -20.17 38.46
C GLY A 211 -14.05 -21.42 37.96
N ALA A 212 -15.09 -21.26 37.13
CA ALA A 212 -15.84 -22.37 36.53
C ALA A 212 -15.20 -22.85 35.22
N ALA A 213 -14.38 -22.02 34.58
CA ALA A 213 -13.70 -22.36 33.34
C ALA A 213 -12.54 -23.34 33.57
N GLN A 214 -12.42 -24.31 32.68
CA GLN A 214 -11.38 -25.34 32.67
C GLN A 214 -10.04 -24.79 32.17
N ASN A 215 -10.06 -23.77 31.32
CA ASN A 215 -8.87 -23.16 30.71
C ASN A 215 -9.13 -21.68 30.37
N ALA A 216 -8.13 -21.00 29.83
CA ALA A 216 -8.18 -19.58 29.50
C ALA A 216 -8.18 -19.32 27.98
N TYR A 217 -8.75 -20.22 27.18
CA TYR A 217 -8.73 -20.10 25.73
C TYR A 217 -9.57 -18.93 25.23
N VAL A 218 -9.02 -18.17 24.29
CA VAL A 218 -9.72 -17.15 23.51
C VAL A 218 -9.59 -17.54 22.05
N ASP A 219 -10.73 -17.56 21.37
CA ASP A 219 -10.82 -17.96 19.97
C ASP A 219 -11.05 -16.72 19.09
N ILE A 220 -10.39 -16.69 17.93
CA ILE A 220 -10.65 -15.77 16.83
C ILE A 220 -11.16 -16.62 15.68
N ASP A 221 -12.47 -16.58 15.46
CA ASP A 221 -13.11 -17.16 14.29
C ASP A 221 -12.96 -16.16 13.14
N SER A 222 -13.53 -14.97 13.30
CA SER A 222 -13.48 -13.95 12.25
C SER A 222 -13.81 -12.57 12.78
N PHE A 223 -13.55 -11.55 11.96
CA PHE A 223 -14.12 -10.22 12.13
C PHE A 223 -15.10 -9.94 11.00
N THR A 224 -16.13 -9.16 11.23
CA THR A 224 -17.03 -8.66 10.18
C THR A 224 -17.18 -7.17 10.34
N ILE A 225 -16.97 -6.42 9.27
CA ILE A 225 -17.28 -5.00 9.23
C ILE A 225 -18.74 -4.88 8.76
N VAL A 226 -19.60 -4.36 9.65
CA VAL A 226 -21.06 -4.32 9.47
C VAL A 226 -21.52 -2.86 9.35
N GLY A 227 -22.49 -2.63 8.48
CA GLY A 227 -22.90 -1.30 8.06
C GLY A 227 -22.17 -0.94 6.76
N ALA A 228 -22.94 -0.49 5.77
CA ALA A 228 -22.38 -0.08 4.50
C ALA A 228 -21.42 1.09 4.77
N TYR A 229 -20.12 0.83 4.69
CA TYR A 229 -19.26 1.82 4.09
C TYR A 229 -19.66 1.82 2.61
N VAL A 230 -20.57 2.74 2.25
CA VAL A 230 -20.32 3.43 1.00
C VAL A 230 -19.01 4.15 1.29
N ALA A 231 -17.88 3.60 0.83
CA ALA A 231 -16.70 4.45 0.72
C ALA A 231 -17.22 5.64 -0.08
N GLU A 232 -17.28 6.83 0.52
CA GLU A 232 -17.46 8.04 -0.25
C GLU A 232 -16.41 7.92 -1.35
N PRO A 233 -16.84 7.84 -2.63
CA PRO A 233 -15.95 7.36 -3.64
C PRO A 233 -14.77 8.33 -3.71
N MET A 234 -13.58 7.77 -3.52
CA MET A 234 -12.35 8.54 -3.50
C MET A 234 -12.18 9.22 -4.86
N ARG A 235 -11.74 10.47 -4.82
CA ARG A 235 -11.43 11.25 -6.01
C ARG A 235 -9.94 11.15 -6.31
N PHE A 236 -9.63 10.62 -7.47
CA PHE A 236 -8.29 10.53 -8.05
C PHE A 236 -8.20 11.61 -9.12
N GLU A 237 -7.55 12.72 -8.77
CA GLU A 237 -7.43 13.88 -9.65
C GLU A 237 -6.65 13.55 -10.90
N ASN A 238 -6.79 14.39 -11.94
CA ASN A 238 -6.07 14.25 -13.20
C ASN A 238 -4.56 14.05 -13.03
N THR A 239 -3.95 14.59 -11.99
CA THR A 239 -2.51 14.48 -11.69
C THR A 239 -2.14 13.31 -10.77
N ASP A 240 -3.11 12.50 -10.35
CA ASP A 240 -2.88 11.33 -9.51
C ASP A 240 -2.03 10.28 -10.26
N PRO A 241 -0.93 9.79 -9.65
CA PRO A 241 -0.01 8.86 -10.32
C PRO A 241 -0.62 7.49 -10.62
N THR A 242 -1.78 7.14 -10.05
CA THR A 242 -2.51 5.90 -10.36
C THR A 242 -3.23 5.97 -11.72
N ILE A 243 -3.39 7.15 -12.30
CA ILE A 243 -3.95 7.31 -13.65
C ILE A 243 -2.83 7.16 -14.68
N LEU A 244 -2.92 6.11 -15.50
CA LEU A 244 -1.93 5.82 -16.53
C LEU A 244 -2.33 6.46 -17.85
N TYR A 245 -1.58 7.48 -18.27
CA TYR A 245 -1.78 8.18 -19.52
C TYR A 245 -0.92 7.60 -20.64
N GLY A 246 -1.54 7.36 -21.80
CA GLY A 246 -0.89 7.05 -23.06
C GLY A 246 -1.08 8.21 -24.05
N GLY A 247 0.01 8.76 -24.56
CA GLY A 247 0.02 9.97 -25.40
C GLY A 247 0.55 11.20 -24.65
N ALA A 248 0.69 12.32 -25.37
CA ALA A 248 1.25 13.57 -24.84
C ALA A 248 0.15 14.47 -24.24
N TRP A 249 -0.45 14.03 -23.13
CA TRP A 249 -1.48 14.79 -22.42
C TRP A 249 -0.91 16.08 -21.81
N GLN A 250 -1.67 17.17 -21.87
CA GLN A 250 -1.26 18.45 -21.29
C GLN A 250 -2.12 18.79 -20.07
N VAL A 251 -1.48 19.18 -18.97
CA VAL A 251 -2.20 19.75 -17.81
C VAL A 251 -2.55 21.20 -18.14
N LEU A 252 -3.84 21.51 -18.15
CA LEU A 252 -4.34 22.86 -18.45
C LEU A 252 -5.31 23.33 -17.37
N PRO A 253 -5.30 24.62 -17.02
CA PRO A 253 -6.29 25.17 -16.11
C PRO A 253 -7.68 25.20 -16.76
N VAL A 254 -8.70 24.81 -16.01
CA VAL A 254 -10.12 24.91 -16.39
C VAL A 254 -10.90 25.41 -15.18
N ASN A 255 -11.63 26.51 -15.35
CA ASN A 255 -12.42 27.07 -14.25
C ASN A 255 -13.56 26.11 -13.89
N GLY A 256 -13.65 25.75 -12.61
CA GLY A 256 -14.64 24.80 -12.10
C GLY A 256 -14.25 23.32 -12.23
N ALA A 257 -13.07 23.00 -12.78
CA ALA A 257 -12.52 21.65 -12.68
C ALA A 257 -12.07 21.35 -11.24
N SER A 258 -12.03 20.07 -10.88
CA SER A 258 -11.48 19.64 -9.61
C SER A 258 -10.00 20.04 -9.51
N GLN A 259 -9.62 20.63 -8.38
CA GLN A 259 -8.31 21.25 -8.16
C GLN A 259 -7.87 22.26 -9.24
N GLY A 260 -8.80 22.74 -10.07
CA GLY A 260 -8.60 23.80 -11.07
C GLY A 260 -7.89 23.38 -12.35
N THR A 261 -7.58 22.09 -12.57
CA THR A 261 -6.89 21.62 -13.79
C THR A 261 -7.49 20.36 -14.37
N VAL A 262 -7.25 20.13 -15.66
CA VAL A 262 -7.55 18.87 -16.35
C VAL A 262 -6.33 18.41 -17.15
N HIS A 263 -6.20 17.11 -17.38
CA HIS A 263 -5.35 16.58 -18.45
C HIS A 263 -6.14 16.57 -19.76
N ARG A 264 -5.68 17.29 -20.78
CA ARG A 264 -6.36 17.45 -22.08
C ARG A 264 -5.51 16.92 -23.22
N ILE A 265 -6.15 16.26 -24.19
CA ILE A 265 -5.55 15.86 -25.46
C ILE A 265 -6.62 15.70 -26.55
N ASN A 266 -6.26 15.81 -27.83
CA ASN A 266 -7.14 15.54 -28.98
C ASN A 266 -6.51 14.53 -29.98
N THR A 267 -5.39 13.89 -29.62
CA THR A 267 -4.72 12.91 -30.48
C THR A 267 -5.48 11.59 -30.47
N SER A 268 -5.89 11.13 -31.65
CA SER A 268 -6.58 9.83 -31.82
C SER A 268 -5.71 8.68 -31.28
N GLY A 269 -6.33 7.76 -30.54
CA GLY A 269 -5.69 6.61 -29.91
C GLY A 269 -4.99 6.90 -28.58
N ALA A 270 -4.94 8.16 -28.13
CA ALA A 270 -4.47 8.47 -26.78
C ALA A 270 -5.41 7.87 -25.71
N THR A 271 -4.87 7.46 -24.57
CA THR A 271 -5.64 6.78 -23.52
C THR A 271 -5.40 7.37 -22.13
N ALA A 272 -6.41 7.28 -21.26
CA ALA A 272 -6.25 7.36 -19.81
C ALA A 272 -6.82 6.08 -19.19
N GLN A 273 -6.07 5.42 -18.32
CA GLN A 273 -6.44 4.14 -17.70
C GLN A 273 -6.44 4.29 -16.18
N PHE A 274 -7.44 3.68 -15.53
CA PHE A 274 -7.57 3.70 -14.08
C PHE A 274 -8.12 2.35 -13.58
N ASN A 275 -7.45 1.76 -12.59
CA ASN A 275 -7.84 0.49 -11.99
C ASN A 275 -8.57 0.73 -10.67
N PHE A 276 -9.68 0.02 -10.44
CA PHE A 276 -10.54 0.21 -9.27
C PHE A 276 -11.20 -1.09 -8.81
N ASN A 277 -11.78 -1.10 -7.60
CA ASN A 277 -12.53 -2.24 -7.05
C ASN A 277 -14.00 -1.91 -6.84
N ASN A 278 -14.79 -2.96 -6.53
CA ASN A 278 -16.19 -2.88 -6.08
C ASN A 278 -17.18 -2.39 -7.14
N GLY A 279 -16.89 -2.65 -8.41
CA GLY A 279 -17.88 -2.62 -9.49
C GLY A 279 -18.47 -1.27 -9.86
N THR A 280 -17.92 -0.16 -9.35
CA THR A 280 -18.39 1.21 -9.62
C THR A 280 -17.23 2.16 -9.83
N VAL A 281 -17.33 3.02 -10.84
CA VAL A 281 -16.38 4.10 -11.12
C VAL A 281 -17.13 5.26 -11.79
N GLN A 282 -16.69 6.48 -11.56
CA GLN A 282 -17.14 7.65 -12.30
C GLN A 282 -15.96 8.35 -12.96
N TRP A 283 -16.19 8.89 -14.15
CA TRP A 283 -15.25 9.76 -14.85
C TRP A 283 -15.77 11.19 -14.77
N MET A 284 -14.98 12.07 -14.18
CA MET A 284 -15.19 13.50 -14.21
C MET A 284 -14.41 14.13 -15.37
N THR A 285 -15.07 14.98 -16.15
CA THR A 285 -14.52 15.60 -17.36
C THR A 285 -15.15 16.97 -17.62
N THR A 286 -14.69 17.64 -18.68
CA THR A 286 -15.28 18.89 -19.16
C THR A 286 -15.99 18.64 -20.48
N LYS A 287 -17.26 19.07 -20.56
CA LYS A 287 -17.96 19.22 -21.84
C LYS A 287 -17.78 20.64 -22.36
N GLY A 288 -17.78 20.84 -23.67
CA GLY A 288 -17.57 22.18 -24.23
C GLY A 288 -17.54 22.26 -25.75
N PRO A 289 -17.43 23.47 -26.31
CA PRO A 289 -17.63 23.70 -27.74
C PRO A 289 -16.49 23.14 -28.60
N ASN A 290 -15.34 22.81 -28.00
CA ASN A 290 -14.18 22.21 -28.65
C ASN A 290 -13.87 20.80 -28.11
N ARG A 291 -14.82 20.16 -27.43
CA ARG A 291 -14.65 18.79 -26.92
C ARG A 291 -15.15 17.77 -27.95
N GLY A 292 -14.44 16.66 -28.03
CA GLY A 292 -14.66 15.59 -29.00
C GLY A 292 -15.35 14.37 -28.42
N ILE A 293 -15.08 13.25 -29.05
CA ILE A 293 -15.69 11.97 -28.74
C ILE A 293 -14.63 11.05 -28.12
N ALA A 294 -14.98 10.39 -27.01
CA ALA A 294 -14.17 9.37 -26.36
C ALA A 294 -14.85 7.99 -26.47
N ARG A 295 -14.06 6.93 -26.63
CA ARG A 295 -14.50 5.55 -26.50
C ARG A 295 -14.19 5.07 -25.09
N ILE A 296 -15.17 4.47 -24.43
CA ILE A 296 -15.02 3.95 -23.07
C ILE A 296 -14.93 2.44 -23.14
N LEU A 297 -13.92 1.90 -22.47
CA LEU A 297 -13.78 0.46 -22.28
C LEU A 297 -13.73 0.14 -20.80
N ILE A 298 -14.39 -0.95 -20.43
CA ILE A 298 -14.30 -1.57 -19.11
C ILE A 298 -13.70 -2.96 -19.31
N ASP A 299 -12.63 -3.27 -18.58
CA ASP A 299 -11.92 -4.55 -18.64
C ASP A 299 -11.55 -4.94 -20.08
N ASN A 300 -11.03 -3.96 -20.83
CA ASN A 300 -10.67 -4.04 -22.25
C ASN A 300 -11.81 -4.37 -23.22
N LYS A 301 -13.06 -4.38 -22.75
CA LYS A 301 -14.24 -4.55 -23.60
C LYS A 301 -14.86 -3.18 -23.88
N PHE A 302 -15.26 -2.97 -25.13
CA PHE A 302 -16.01 -1.78 -25.51
C PHE A 302 -17.28 -1.66 -24.65
N TYR A 303 -17.44 -0.52 -24.00
CA TYR A 303 -18.60 -0.22 -23.17
C TYR A 303 -19.53 0.74 -23.91
N GLU A 304 -19.05 1.95 -24.23
CA GLU A 304 -19.81 2.95 -24.98
C GLU A 304 -18.92 4.00 -25.67
N VAL A 305 -19.58 4.95 -26.33
CA VAL A 305 -18.95 6.17 -26.87
C VAL A 305 -19.57 7.38 -26.18
N GLN A 306 -18.73 8.26 -25.65
CA GLN A 306 -19.15 9.49 -24.99
C GLN A 306 -18.83 10.70 -25.86
N ASP A 307 -19.87 11.44 -26.26
CA ASP A 307 -19.74 12.75 -26.90
C ASP A 307 -19.68 13.85 -25.83
N LEU A 308 -18.57 14.60 -25.83
CA LEU A 308 -18.30 15.67 -24.87
C LEU A 308 -18.66 17.05 -25.40
N TYR A 309 -19.21 17.17 -26.61
CA TYR A 309 -19.67 18.46 -27.12
C TYR A 309 -20.76 19.08 -26.22
N ALA A 310 -20.62 20.39 -25.98
CA ALA A 310 -21.66 21.27 -25.45
C ALA A 310 -21.45 22.68 -26.03
N PRO A 311 -22.51 23.49 -26.24
CA PRO A 311 -22.37 24.83 -26.82
C PRO A 311 -21.61 25.81 -25.92
N SER A 312 -21.52 25.54 -24.62
CA SER A 312 -20.72 26.29 -23.64
C SER A 312 -19.88 25.32 -22.80
N GLU A 313 -18.79 25.81 -22.22
CA GLU A 313 -17.96 25.00 -21.33
C GLU A 313 -18.74 24.63 -20.05
N GLN A 314 -18.66 23.35 -19.68
CA GLN A 314 -19.27 22.74 -18.51
C GLN A 314 -18.20 21.87 -17.85
N ALA A 315 -17.51 22.41 -16.86
CA ALA A 315 -16.51 21.66 -16.09
C ALA A 315 -17.18 20.64 -15.14
N ALA A 316 -16.36 19.73 -14.60
CA ALA A 316 -16.76 18.76 -13.59
C ALA A 316 -18.01 17.91 -13.92
N GLN A 317 -18.26 17.61 -15.20
CA GLN A 317 -19.34 16.72 -15.63
C GLN A 317 -18.97 15.27 -15.29
N VAL A 318 -19.90 14.52 -14.71
CA VAL A 318 -19.66 13.17 -14.20
C VAL A 318 -20.43 12.14 -15.01
N PHE A 319 -19.72 11.14 -15.52
CA PHE A 319 -20.28 9.93 -16.13
C PHE A 319 -20.05 8.74 -15.19
N ALA A 320 -21.10 8.02 -14.83
CA ALA A 320 -21.04 6.92 -13.87
C ALA A 320 -21.19 5.56 -14.55
N TYR A 321 -20.33 4.62 -14.17
CA TYR A 321 -20.29 3.23 -14.62
C TYR A 321 -20.47 2.33 -13.40
N GLN A 322 -21.50 1.49 -13.41
CA GLN A 322 -21.95 0.74 -12.23
C GLN A 322 -22.27 -0.71 -12.59
N SER A 323 -22.55 -1.52 -11.57
CA SER A 323 -22.98 -2.92 -11.72
C SER A 323 -21.98 -3.80 -12.48
N LEU A 324 -20.68 -3.52 -12.36
CA LEU A 324 -19.63 -4.24 -13.08
C LEU A 324 -19.24 -5.59 -12.44
N GLY A 325 -19.75 -5.87 -11.25
CA GLY A 325 -19.41 -7.04 -10.44
C GLY A 325 -18.48 -6.70 -9.29
N GLU A 326 -18.28 -7.65 -8.38
CA GLU A 326 -17.25 -7.53 -7.34
C GLU A 326 -15.88 -7.90 -7.91
N GLY A 327 -14.83 -7.32 -7.33
CA GLY A 327 -13.44 -7.58 -7.72
C GLY A 327 -12.78 -6.41 -8.46
N PRO A 328 -11.58 -6.65 -9.01
CA PRO A 328 -10.80 -5.63 -9.70
C PRO A 328 -11.34 -5.38 -11.11
N HIS A 329 -11.38 -4.11 -11.48
CA HIS A 329 -11.78 -3.63 -12.79
C HIS A 329 -10.81 -2.55 -13.31
N GLN A 330 -10.83 -2.32 -14.61
CA GLN A 330 -10.14 -1.21 -15.26
C GLN A 330 -11.10 -0.42 -16.14
N ILE A 331 -11.11 0.90 -16.00
CA ILE A 331 -11.69 1.81 -16.98
C ILE A 331 -10.57 2.35 -17.88
N ARG A 332 -10.84 2.39 -19.18
CA ARG A 332 -9.96 3.01 -20.18
C ARG A 332 -10.77 3.98 -21.04
N ILE A 333 -10.38 5.26 -20.96
CA ILE A 333 -10.87 6.33 -21.81
C ILE A 333 -9.93 6.41 -23.02
N GLU A 334 -10.45 6.21 -24.24
CA GLU A 334 -9.70 6.26 -25.48
C GLU A 334 -10.18 7.42 -26.35
N VAL A 335 -9.28 8.34 -26.70
CA VAL A 335 -9.60 9.51 -27.52
C VAL A 335 -9.78 9.09 -28.96
N THR A 336 -10.94 9.37 -29.56
CA THR A 336 -11.20 8.97 -30.94
C THR A 336 -10.57 9.92 -31.97
N GLY A 337 -10.30 11.17 -31.58
CA GLY A 337 -9.93 12.25 -32.50
C GLY A 337 -11.09 12.71 -33.40
N THR A 338 -12.31 12.24 -33.14
CA THR A 338 -13.52 12.64 -33.85
C THR A 338 -14.37 13.58 -32.99
N ARG A 339 -15.32 14.27 -33.62
CA ARG A 339 -16.19 15.27 -32.97
C ARG A 339 -17.57 15.27 -33.61
N SER A 340 -18.58 15.74 -32.89
CA SER A 340 -19.95 15.87 -33.41
C SER A 340 -20.27 17.29 -33.87
N GLY A 341 -21.19 17.39 -34.83
CA GLY A 341 -21.86 18.63 -35.26
C GLY A 341 -20.96 19.88 -35.27
N PRO A 342 -21.26 20.91 -34.46
CA PRO A 342 -20.60 22.22 -34.48
C PRO A 342 -19.32 22.29 -33.62
N ALA A 343 -18.83 21.17 -33.07
CA ALA A 343 -17.64 21.19 -32.25
C ALA A 343 -16.44 21.76 -33.02
N THR A 344 -15.70 22.68 -32.41
CA THR A 344 -14.58 23.37 -33.07
C THR A 344 -13.27 22.60 -33.00
N ASP A 345 -13.20 21.53 -32.19
CA ASP A 345 -12.07 20.59 -32.07
C ASP A 345 -12.57 19.25 -31.49
N SER A 346 -11.65 18.35 -31.11
CA SER A 346 -11.92 17.00 -30.61
C SER A 346 -11.26 16.69 -29.26
N PHE A 347 -11.05 17.70 -28.42
CA PHE A 347 -10.39 17.53 -27.12
C PHE A 347 -11.18 16.63 -26.17
N VAL A 348 -10.47 15.79 -25.44
CA VAL A 348 -10.97 14.99 -24.33
C VAL A 348 -10.19 15.38 -23.08
N ASP A 349 -10.91 15.56 -21.98
CA ASP A 349 -10.35 15.98 -20.71
C ASP A 349 -10.50 14.87 -19.67
N ILE A 350 -9.47 14.64 -18.87
CA ILE A 350 -9.58 13.94 -17.59
C ILE A 350 -9.47 14.99 -16.49
N ASP A 351 -10.54 15.15 -15.71
CA ASP A 351 -10.57 15.99 -14.51
C ASP A 351 -10.28 15.11 -13.28
N ALA A 352 -11.03 14.03 -13.10
CA ALA A 352 -10.78 13.03 -12.06
C ALA A 352 -11.44 11.69 -12.38
N PHE A 353 -11.00 10.62 -11.72
CA PHE A 353 -11.81 9.41 -11.51
C PHE A 353 -12.35 9.39 -10.08
N ILE A 354 -13.54 8.84 -9.90
CA ILE A 354 -14.20 8.75 -8.60
C ILE A 354 -14.58 7.28 -8.38
N ALA A 355 -13.96 6.61 -7.40
CA ALA A 355 -14.17 5.18 -7.15
C ALA A 355 -13.92 4.79 -5.69
N PRO A 356 -14.46 3.65 -5.20
CA PRO A 356 -14.27 3.24 -3.81
C PRO A 356 -12.81 3.04 -3.39
N SER A 357 -11.94 2.67 -4.33
CA SER A 357 -10.49 2.54 -4.14
C SER A 357 -9.78 2.44 -5.51
N ALA A 358 -8.48 2.75 -5.53
CA ALA A 358 -7.60 2.43 -6.66
C ALA A 358 -6.86 1.10 -6.43
N ASN A 359 -6.45 0.46 -7.51
CA ASN A 359 -5.68 -0.78 -7.47
C ASN A 359 -4.30 -0.54 -8.10
N ALA A 360 -3.25 -1.00 -7.43
CA ALA A 360 -1.87 -0.94 -7.94
C ALA A 360 -1.65 -1.90 -9.12
#